data_AF-A0A2N1DG18-F1
#
_entry.id   AF-A0A2N1DG18-F1
#
_cell.length_a   1.000
_cell.length_b   1.000
_cell.length_c   1.000
_cell.angle_alpha   90.00
_cell.angle_beta   90.00
_cell.angle_gamma   90.00
#
_symmetry.space_group_name_H-M   'P 1'
#
loop_
_entity.id
_entity.type
_entity.pdbx_description
1 polymer ?
#
loop_
_entity_poly.entity_id
_entity_poly.type
_entity_poly.pdbx_seq_one_letter_code
_entity_poly.pdbx_strand_id
1 'polypeptide(L)'
;MQTKTELTPAIEQHFLTLIAKLSTIFGLLFITDSIYTLIESVFPDSTWLKIIVGTFGLILFIAMGVSLFKDLKFQGKLNRKTLWYGKFTDEYISYASMKGYQYSWNVMSILLPILLILASLNERIEYLPEFLSSISILEFIKLNFAILMLSYGLPILYMLRREQD
;
A
#
# COMPACT_ATOMS: atom_id res chain seq x y z
N MET A 1 -3.42 23.20 -31.44
CA MET A 1 -3.11 23.98 -30.22
C MET A 1 -3.84 23.28 -29.08
N GLN A 2 -3.23 22.26 -28.46
CA GLN A 2 -3.82 21.61 -27.27
C GLN A 2 -3.68 22.58 -26.10
N THR A 3 -4.80 23.04 -25.58
CA THR A 3 -4.86 24.06 -24.53
C THR A 3 -4.28 23.48 -23.24
N LYS A 4 -3.45 24.27 -22.53
CA LYS A 4 -2.79 23.93 -21.26
C LYS A 4 -3.71 23.26 -20.21
N THR A 5 -5.02 23.49 -20.31
CA THR A 5 -6.07 22.91 -19.47
C THR A 5 -6.29 21.42 -19.67
N GLU A 6 -6.12 20.86 -20.87
CA GLU A 6 -6.31 19.41 -21.11
C GLU A 6 -5.09 18.57 -20.72
N LEU A 7 -3.88 19.15 -20.80
CA LEU A 7 -2.66 18.46 -20.36
C LEU A 7 -2.59 18.27 -18.84
N THR A 8 -3.27 19.12 -18.07
CA THR A 8 -3.16 19.13 -16.60
C THR A 8 -3.87 17.92 -15.96
N PRO A 9 -5.12 17.57 -16.33
CA PRO A 9 -5.80 16.35 -15.86
C PRO A 9 -5.04 15.07 -16.21
N ALA A 10 -4.56 14.93 -17.45
CA ALA A 10 -3.82 13.73 -17.87
C ALA A 10 -2.51 13.52 -17.08
N ILE A 11 -1.80 14.61 -16.78
CA ILE A 11 -0.58 14.57 -15.96
C ILE A 11 -0.92 14.21 -14.51
N GLU A 12 -1.97 14.83 -13.95
CA GLU A 12 -2.44 14.56 -12.58
C GLU A 12 -2.92 13.11 -12.42
N GLN A 13 -3.64 12.57 -13.41
CA GLN A 13 -4.17 11.21 -13.39
C GLN A 13 -3.02 10.19 -13.46
N HIS A 14 -2.04 10.47 -14.33
CA HIS A 14 -0.84 9.65 -14.43
C HIS A 14 -0.05 9.65 -13.12
N PHE A 15 0.13 10.82 -12.50
CA PHE A 15 0.82 10.94 -11.22
C PHE A 15 0.09 10.18 -10.10
N LEU A 16 -1.22 10.38 -9.97
CA LEU A 16 -2.01 9.67 -8.96
C LEU A 16 -1.96 8.15 -9.18
N THR A 17 -1.98 7.70 -10.44
CA THR A 17 -1.81 6.29 -10.79
C THR A 17 -0.46 5.74 -10.35
N LEU A 18 0.63 6.51 -10.56
CA LEU A 18 1.96 6.06 -10.15
C LEU A 18 2.07 5.95 -8.62
N ILE A 19 1.60 6.95 -7.87
CA ILE A 19 1.58 6.90 -6.40
C ILE A 19 0.76 5.70 -5.92
N ALA A 20 -0.44 5.49 -6.48
CA ALA A 20 -1.31 4.40 -6.07
C ALA A 20 -0.67 3.03 -6.36
N LYS A 21 -0.02 2.86 -7.53
CA LYS A 21 0.76 1.66 -7.84
C LYS A 21 1.92 1.45 -6.88
N LEU A 22 2.67 2.51 -6.58
CA LEU A 22 3.80 2.45 -5.65
C LEU A 22 3.33 2.03 -4.25
N SER A 23 2.23 2.62 -3.76
CA SER A 23 1.59 2.24 -2.50
C SER A 23 1.22 0.76 -2.49
N THR A 24 0.56 0.26 -3.55
CA THR A 24 0.21 -1.15 -3.67
C THR A 24 1.45 -2.06 -3.68
N ILE A 25 2.51 -1.67 -4.40
CA ILE A 25 3.77 -2.44 -4.44
C ILE A 25 4.42 -2.50 -3.05
N PHE A 26 4.47 -1.39 -2.31
CA PHE A 26 4.97 -1.38 -0.93
C PHE A 26 4.17 -2.33 -0.04
N GLY A 27 2.83 -2.30 -0.13
CA GLY A 27 1.99 -3.20 0.65
C GLY A 27 2.25 -4.68 0.35
N LEU A 28 2.40 -5.03 -0.94
CA LEU A 28 2.73 -6.39 -1.35
C LEU A 28 4.14 -6.82 -0.91
N LEU A 29 5.12 -5.90 -0.94
CA LEU A 29 6.48 -6.17 -0.47
C LEU A 29 6.49 -6.55 1.01
N PHE A 30 5.83 -5.77 1.86
CA PHE A 30 5.76 -6.06 3.29
C PHE A 30 5.05 -7.38 3.59
N ILE A 31 3.95 -7.68 2.88
CA ILE A 31 3.27 -8.98 3.00
C ILE A 31 4.20 -10.12 2.58
N THR A 32 4.90 -9.96 1.47
CA THR A 32 5.80 -11.00 0.95
C THR A 32 6.95 -11.27 1.92
N ASP A 33 7.52 -10.22 2.50
CA ASP A 33 8.55 -10.30 3.51
C ASP A 33 8.05 -11.00 4.80
N SER A 34 6.86 -10.62 5.30
CA SER A 34 6.23 -11.31 6.44
C SER A 34 5.93 -12.78 6.17
N ILE A 35 5.47 -13.11 4.95
CA ILE A 35 5.24 -14.49 4.53
C ILE A 35 6.57 -15.25 4.47
N TYR A 36 7.64 -14.64 3.95
CA TYR A 36 8.96 -15.26 3.89
C TYR A 36 9.47 -15.60 5.29
N THR A 37 9.40 -14.65 6.24
CA THR A 37 9.77 -14.87 7.64
C THR A 37 8.95 -16.01 8.28
N LEU A 38 7.64 -16.06 8.00
CA LEU A 38 6.77 -17.14 8.49
C LEU A 38 7.15 -18.51 7.92
N ILE A 39 7.50 -18.59 6.65
CA ILE A 39 7.95 -19.83 6.02
C ILE A 39 9.28 -20.29 6.62
N GLU A 40 10.19 -19.33 6.86
CA GLU A 40 11.48 -19.63 7.46
C GLU A 40 11.36 -20.20 8.88
N SER A 41 10.37 -19.73 9.66
CA SER A 41 10.13 -20.22 11.01
C SER A 41 9.32 -21.52 11.07
N VAL A 42 8.28 -21.67 10.25
CA VAL A 42 7.34 -22.82 10.32
C VAL A 42 7.77 -23.98 9.43
N PHE A 43 8.35 -23.70 8.27
CA PHE A 43 8.73 -24.69 7.26
C PHE A 43 10.20 -24.52 6.84
N PRO A 44 11.17 -24.67 7.76
CA PRO A 44 12.57 -24.36 7.51
C PRO A 44 13.18 -25.17 6.36
N ASP A 45 12.76 -26.42 6.18
CA ASP A 45 13.29 -27.35 5.16
C ASP A 45 12.64 -27.16 3.77
N SER A 46 11.58 -26.35 3.66
CA SER A 46 10.86 -26.12 2.40
C SER A 46 11.58 -25.10 1.51
N THR A 47 12.77 -25.45 1.01
CA THR A 47 13.61 -24.57 0.18
C THR A 47 12.89 -24.06 -1.07
N TRP A 48 12.08 -24.91 -1.70
CA TRP A 48 11.31 -24.56 -2.90
C TRP A 48 10.33 -23.41 -2.63
N LEU A 49 9.69 -23.39 -1.47
CA LEU A 49 8.70 -22.39 -1.08
C LEU A 49 9.38 -21.06 -0.78
N LYS A 50 10.51 -21.09 -0.07
CA LYS A 50 11.38 -19.93 0.16
C LYS A 50 11.85 -19.29 -1.15
N ILE A 51 12.26 -20.11 -2.14
CA ILE A 51 12.70 -19.62 -3.46
C ILE A 51 11.55 -18.93 -4.20
N ILE A 52 10.35 -19.52 -4.21
CA ILE A 52 9.18 -18.93 -4.89
C ILE A 52 8.85 -17.56 -4.28
N VAL A 53 8.70 -17.49 -2.96
CA VAL A 53 8.34 -16.25 -2.27
C VAL A 53 9.46 -15.21 -2.37
N GLY A 54 10.72 -15.62 -2.23
CA GLY A 54 11.87 -14.73 -2.40
C GLY A 54 11.98 -14.17 -3.81
N THR A 55 11.71 -14.99 -4.84
CA THR A 55 11.69 -14.54 -6.25
C THR A 55 10.55 -13.55 -6.49
N PHE A 56 9.36 -13.80 -5.93
CA PHE A 56 8.25 -12.86 -6.00
C PHE A 56 8.60 -11.52 -5.33
N GLY A 57 9.24 -11.57 -4.15
CA GLY A 57 9.75 -10.37 -3.47
C GLY A 57 10.75 -9.59 -4.31
N LEU A 58 11.67 -10.28 -4.99
CA LEU A 58 12.63 -9.65 -5.90
C LEU A 58 11.94 -8.94 -7.07
N ILE A 59 10.93 -9.56 -7.68
CA ILE A 59 10.14 -8.94 -8.76
C ILE A 59 9.46 -7.67 -8.27
N LEU A 60 8.85 -7.71 -7.09
CA LEU A 60 8.23 -6.53 -6.47
C LEU A 60 9.25 -5.43 -6.16
N PHE A 61 10.45 -5.80 -5.71
CA PHE A 61 11.51 -4.84 -5.41
C PHE A 61 12.00 -4.12 -6.67
N ILE A 62 12.17 -4.86 -7.77
CA ILE A 62 12.49 -4.28 -9.09
C ILE A 62 11.34 -3.36 -9.55
N ALA A 63 10.08 -3.81 -9.42
CA ALA A 63 8.91 -3.02 -9.79
C ALA A 63 8.81 -1.71 -8.98
N MET A 64 9.16 -1.74 -7.69
CA MET A 64 9.25 -0.57 -6.83
C MET A 64 10.31 0.40 -7.33
N GLY A 65 11.53 -0.08 -7.61
CA GLY A 65 12.61 0.75 -8.15
C GLY A 65 12.20 1.45 -9.45
N VAL A 66 11.64 0.70 -10.40
CA VAL A 66 11.15 1.27 -11.67
C VAL A 66 10.05 2.31 -11.44
N SER A 67 9.14 2.08 -10.49
CA SER A 67 8.05 3.01 -10.18
C SER A 67 8.56 4.30 -9.55
N LEU A 68 9.49 4.21 -8.60
CA LEU A 68 10.15 5.37 -7.99
C LEU A 68 10.88 6.23 -9.03
N PHE A 69 11.60 5.62 -9.97
CA PHE A 69 12.24 6.36 -11.06
C PHE A 69 11.24 7.09 -11.97
N LYS A 70 10.06 6.51 -12.20
CA LYS A 70 8.99 7.17 -12.95
C LYS A 70 8.41 8.35 -12.17
N ASP A 71 8.19 8.18 -10.86
CA ASP A 71 7.69 9.23 -9.98
C ASP A 71 8.63 10.44 -9.94
N LEU A 72 9.93 10.21 -9.74
CA LEU A 72 10.94 11.28 -9.71
C LEU A 72 10.95 12.11 -11.01
N LYS A 73 10.72 11.49 -12.17
CA LYS A 73 10.63 12.20 -13.45
C LYS A 73 9.38 13.08 -13.56
N PHE A 74 8.31 12.77 -12.82
CA PHE A 74 7.05 13.52 -12.85
C PHE A 74 6.99 14.67 -11.83
N GLN A 75 7.85 14.66 -10.80
CA GLN A 75 7.85 15.71 -9.77
C GLN A 75 8.05 17.13 -10.34
N GLY A 76 8.86 17.30 -11.39
CA GLY A 76 9.09 18.61 -12.00
C GLY A 76 7.90 19.18 -12.80
N LYS A 77 6.84 18.38 -13.04
CA LYS A 77 5.70 18.77 -13.88
C LYS A 77 4.44 19.14 -13.09
N LEU A 78 4.48 18.99 -11.77
CA LEU A 78 3.32 19.15 -10.89
C LEU A 78 3.44 20.40 -10.04
N ASN A 79 2.29 20.95 -9.65
CA ASN A 79 2.27 22.03 -8.68
C ASN A 79 2.71 21.51 -7.31
N ARG A 80 3.40 22.35 -6.54
CA ARG A 80 3.85 22.04 -5.17
C ARG A 80 2.69 21.61 -4.26
N LYS A 81 1.50 22.17 -4.47
CA LYS A 81 0.30 21.78 -3.71
C LYS A 81 -0.13 20.33 -3.98
N THR A 82 -0.07 19.90 -5.23
CA THR A 82 -0.40 18.54 -5.67
C THR A 82 0.63 17.55 -5.14
N LEU A 83 1.92 17.89 -5.20
CA LEU A 83 3.02 17.05 -4.73
C LEU A 83 2.97 16.78 -3.22
N TRP A 84 2.76 17.81 -2.40
CA TRP A 84 2.86 17.68 -0.94
C TRP A 84 1.54 17.38 -0.25
N TYR A 85 0.42 17.88 -0.79
CA TYR A 85 -0.87 17.80 -0.11
C TYR A 85 -1.90 16.96 -0.87
N GLY A 86 -1.54 16.37 -2.01
CA GLY A 86 -2.47 15.61 -2.84
C GLY A 86 -3.67 16.45 -3.32
N LYS A 87 -3.51 17.77 -3.42
CA LYS A 87 -4.54 18.68 -3.92
C LYS A 87 -4.43 18.80 -5.43
N PHE A 88 -5.29 18.05 -6.11
CA PHE A 88 -5.42 18.04 -7.56
C PHE A 88 -6.29 19.20 -8.04
N THR A 89 -6.01 19.68 -9.26
CA THR A 89 -6.82 20.72 -9.89
C THR A 89 -8.07 20.14 -10.53
N ASP A 90 -7.98 18.90 -11.02
CA ASP A 90 -9.11 18.14 -11.49
C ASP A 90 -9.97 17.62 -10.32
N GLU A 91 -11.29 17.79 -10.43
CA GLU A 91 -12.25 17.43 -9.39
C GLU A 91 -12.36 15.91 -9.21
N TYR A 92 -12.36 15.15 -10.29
CA TYR A 92 -12.47 13.68 -10.24
C TYR A 92 -11.19 13.07 -9.65
N ILE A 93 -10.01 13.53 -10.07
CA ILE A 93 -8.74 13.06 -9.54
C ILE A 93 -8.60 13.40 -8.05
N SER A 94 -9.04 14.61 -7.66
CA SER A 94 -9.12 15.02 -6.27
C SER A 94 -10.06 14.12 -5.46
N TYR A 95 -11.23 13.79 -6.00
CA TYR A 95 -12.18 12.86 -5.40
C TYR A 95 -11.59 11.45 -5.23
N ALA A 96 -10.95 10.91 -6.26
CA ALA A 96 -10.32 9.59 -6.22
C ALA A 96 -9.20 9.52 -5.17
N SER A 97 -8.33 10.54 -5.13
CA SER A 97 -7.30 10.70 -4.11
C SER A 97 -7.89 10.72 -2.69
N MET A 98 -8.92 11.56 -2.46
CA MET A 98 -9.62 11.64 -1.18
C MET A 98 -10.26 10.31 -0.78
N LYS A 99 -10.83 9.57 -1.73
CA LYS A 99 -11.38 8.24 -1.47
C LYS A 99 -10.31 7.26 -1.01
N GLY A 100 -9.13 7.24 -1.62
CA GLY A 100 -8.00 6.44 -1.15
C GLY A 100 -7.66 6.72 0.32
N TYR A 101 -7.58 8.00 0.70
CA TYR A 101 -7.38 8.39 2.11
C TYR A 101 -8.51 7.91 3.03
N GLN A 102 -9.78 8.08 2.62
CA GLN A 102 -10.93 7.64 3.41
C GLN A 102 -10.95 6.12 3.63
N TYR A 103 -10.65 5.33 2.60
CA TYR A 103 -10.58 3.88 2.73
C TYR A 103 -9.47 3.46 3.69
N SER A 104 -8.27 4.03 3.52
CA SER A 104 -7.13 3.74 4.40
C SER A 104 -7.43 4.10 5.85
N TRP A 105 -7.99 5.29 6.08
CA TRP A 105 -8.41 5.73 7.41
C TRP A 105 -9.46 4.81 8.02
N ASN A 106 -10.51 4.46 7.28
CA ASN A 106 -11.59 3.61 7.78
C ASN A 106 -11.10 2.20 8.12
N VAL A 107 -10.27 1.61 7.26
CA VAL A 107 -9.68 0.29 7.50
C VAL A 107 -8.83 0.31 8.76
N MET A 108 -7.95 1.30 8.93
CA MET A 108 -7.10 1.38 10.13
C MET A 108 -7.87 1.72 11.39
N SER A 109 -8.89 2.58 11.27
CA SER A 109 -9.77 2.97 12.39
C SER A 109 -10.65 1.83 12.88
N ILE A 110 -10.87 0.79 12.07
CA ILE A 110 -11.55 -0.45 12.48
C ILE A 110 -10.52 -1.48 12.96
N LEU A 111 -9.42 -1.66 12.22
CA LEU A 111 -8.41 -2.66 12.50
C LEU A 111 -7.72 -2.42 13.86
N LEU A 112 -7.23 -1.21 14.12
CA LEU A 112 -6.45 -0.93 15.33
C LEU A 112 -7.27 -1.11 16.61
N PRO A 113 -8.53 -0.63 16.72
CA PRO A 113 -9.35 -0.93 17.88
C PRO A 113 -9.66 -2.42 18.05
N ILE A 114 -9.89 -3.16 16.96
CA ILE A 114 -10.09 -4.61 17.03
C ILE A 114 -8.82 -5.29 17.59
N LEU A 115 -7.64 -4.92 17.08
CA LEU A 115 -6.37 -5.46 17.57
C LEU A 115 -6.14 -5.09 19.04
N LEU A 116 -6.50 -3.88 19.46
CA LEU A 116 -6.41 -3.44 20.85
C LEU A 116 -7.37 -4.22 21.76
N ILE A 117 -8.62 -4.43 21.33
CA ILE A 117 -9.60 -5.23 22.06
C ILE A 117 -9.09 -6.66 22.19
N LEU A 118 -8.62 -7.27 21.10
CA LEU A 118 -8.05 -8.62 21.12
C LEU A 118 -6.82 -8.71 22.04
N ALA A 119 -5.92 -7.73 22.01
CA ALA A 119 -4.78 -7.68 22.91
C ALA A 119 -5.19 -7.55 24.39
N SER A 120 -6.20 -6.74 24.70
CA SER A 120 -6.71 -6.61 26.08
C SER A 120 -7.48 -7.84 26.57
N LEU A 121 -8.15 -8.55 25.67
CA LEU A 121 -8.79 -9.84 25.96
C LEU A 121 -7.77 -10.96 26.10
N ASN A 122 -6.59 -10.83 25.48
CA ASN A 122 -5.50 -11.79 25.60
C ASN A 122 -5.01 -11.94 27.05
N GLU A 123 -5.07 -10.87 27.85
CA GLU A 123 -4.78 -10.93 29.29
C GLU A 123 -5.83 -11.74 30.09
N ARG A 124 -6.98 -12.08 29.48
CA ARG A 124 -8.13 -12.74 30.13
C ARG A 124 -8.51 -14.10 29.53
N ILE A 125 -8.05 -14.44 28.32
CA ILE A 125 -8.46 -15.63 27.57
C ILE A 125 -7.22 -16.49 27.31
N GLU A 126 -7.15 -17.68 27.91
CA GLU A 126 -6.01 -18.62 27.87
C GLU A 126 -5.56 -19.11 26.47
N TYR A 127 -6.38 -18.95 25.42
CA TYR A 127 -6.15 -19.56 24.09
C TYR A 127 -5.73 -18.58 22.98
N LEU A 128 -5.90 -17.27 23.19
CA LEU A 128 -5.34 -16.23 22.32
C LEU A 128 -3.82 -15.90 22.54
N PRO A 129 -3.14 -16.29 23.66
CA PRO A 129 -1.79 -15.84 23.98
C PRO A 129 -0.75 -16.16 22.92
N GLU A 130 -0.78 -17.35 22.33
CA GLU A 130 0.33 -17.85 21.52
C GLU A 130 0.43 -17.17 20.14
N PHE A 131 -0.69 -16.80 19.53
CA PHE A 131 -0.67 -16.24 18.17
C PHE A 131 -0.18 -14.78 18.14
N LEU A 132 -0.61 -13.95 19.09
CA LEU A 132 -0.20 -12.54 19.14
C LEU A 132 1.16 -12.35 19.82
N SER A 133 1.53 -13.22 20.76
CA SER A 133 2.85 -13.13 21.43
C SER A 133 4.02 -13.68 20.57
N SER A 134 3.73 -14.51 19.56
CA SER A 134 4.74 -15.06 18.66
C SER A 134 5.13 -14.13 17.50
N ILE A 135 4.36 -13.07 17.25
CA ILE A 135 4.65 -12.11 16.19
C ILE A 135 5.56 -11.01 16.75
N SER A 136 6.72 -10.81 16.13
CA SER A 136 7.62 -9.71 16.51
C SER A 136 6.96 -8.34 16.25
N ILE A 137 7.29 -7.33 17.06
CA ILE A 137 6.81 -5.95 16.87
C ILE A 137 7.09 -5.44 15.45
N LEU A 138 8.24 -5.81 14.89
CA LEU A 138 8.61 -5.44 13.52
C LEU A 138 7.64 -6.03 12.49
N GLU A 139 7.31 -7.32 12.60
CA GLU A 139 6.34 -7.97 11.72
C GLU A 139 4.93 -7.39 11.89
N PHE A 140 4.54 -7.07 13.12
CA PHE A 140 3.28 -6.39 13.38
C PHE A 140 3.21 -5.03 12.67
N ILE A 141 4.27 -4.22 12.74
CA ILE A 141 4.35 -2.92 12.06
C ILE A 141 4.28 -3.11 10.54
N LYS A 142 5.06 -4.04 9.98
CA LYS A 142 5.07 -4.33 8.53
C LYS A 142 3.68 -4.68 8.02
N LEU A 143 2.97 -5.59 8.69
CA LEU A 143 1.63 -6.03 8.29
C LEU A 143 0.59 -4.90 8.38
N ASN A 144 0.62 -4.09 9.44
CA ASN A 144 -0.28 -2.94 9.56
C ASN A 144 0.01 -1.89 8.47
N PHE A 145 1.28 -1.63 8.19
CA PHE A 145 1.68 -0.72 7.14
C PHE A 145 1.32 -1.24 5.75
N ALA A 146 1.38 -2.56 5.54
CA ALA A 146 0.91 -3.19 4.32
C ALA A 146 -0.59 -2.97 4.09
N ILE A 147 -1.40 -3.18 5.13
CA ILE A 147 -2.85 -2.96 5.08
C ILE A 147 -3.16 -1.49 4.80
N LEU A 148 -2.48 -0.55 5.48
CA LEU A 148 -2.60 0.89 5.23
C LEU A 148 -2.33 1.24 3.75
N MET A 149 -1.23 0.72 3.20
CA MET A 149 -0.80 1.00 1.83
C MET A 149 -1.69 0.37 0.77
N LEU A 150 -2.19 -0.84 0.99
CA LEU A 150 -3.14 -1.51 0.09
C LEU A 150 -4.51 -0.83 0.10
N SER A 151 -5.02 -0.49 1.29
CA SER A 151 -6.30 0.20 1.47
C SER A 151 -6.29 1.63 0.92
N TYR A 152 -5.11 2.24 0.76
CA TYR A 152 -4.95 3.49 0.03
C TYR A 152 -4.88 3.27 -1.49
N GLY A 153 -3.96 2.43 -1.96
CA GLY A 153 -3.63 2.30 -3.38
C GLY A 153 -4.71 1.60 -4.22
N LEU A 154 -5.29 0.50 -3.72
CA LEU A 154 -6.24 -0.31 -4.50
C LEU A 154 -7.52 0.44 -4.86
N PRO A 155 -8.18 1.20 -3.95
CA PRO A 155 -9.38 1.97 -4.30
C PRO A 155 -9.11 3.03 -5.37
N ILE A 156 -7.96 3.71 -5.30
CA ILE A 156 -7.56 4.71 -6.30
C ILE A 156 -7.42 4.04 -7.67
N LEU A 157 -6.66 2.93 -7.75
CA LEU A 157 -6.48 2.19 -9.01
C LEU A 157 -7.80 1.69 -9.59
N TYR A 158 -8.71 1.23 -8.73
CA TYR A 158 -10.04 0.80 -9.15
C TYR A 158 -10.86 1.95 -9.72
N MET A 159 -10.88 3.12 -9.06
CA MET A 159 -11.62 4.28 -9.52
C MET A 159 -11.07 4.80 -10.85
N LEU A 160 -9.76 5.04 -10.94
CA LEU A 160 -9.11 5.54 -12.15
C LEU A 160 -9.29 4.61 -13.36
N ARG A 161 -9.44 3.29 -13.14
CA ARG A 161 -9.77 2.35 -14.21
C ARG A 161 -11.20 2.53 -14.71
N ARG A 162 -12.18 2.70 -13.80
CA ARG A 162 -13.60 2.87 -14.18
C ARG A 162 -13.89 4.16 -14.94
N GLU A 163 -13.01 5.14 -14.89
CA GLU A 163 -13.10 6.35 -15.71
C GLU A 163 -12.72 6.09 -17.18
N GLN A 164 -11.93 5.05 -17.44
CA GLN A 164 -11.43 4.71 -18.78
C GLN A 164 -12.37 3.78 -19.56
N ASP A 165 -13.33 3.15 -18.87
CA ASP A 165 -14.36 2.25 -19.41
C ASP A 165 -15.68 3.01 -19.64
#